data_AF-A0A2M7AIK6-F1
#
_entry.id   AF-A0A2M7AIK6-F1
#
_cell.length_a   1.000
_cell.length_b   1.000
_cell.length_c   1.000
_cell.angle_alpha   90.00
_cell.angle_beta   90.00
_cell.angle_gamma   90.00
#
_symmetry.space_group_name_H-M   'P 1'
#
loop_
_entity.id
_entity.type
_entity.pdbx_description
1 polymer ?
#
loop_
_entity_poly.entity_id
_entity_poly.type
_entity_poly.pdbx_seq_one_letter_code
_entity_poly.pdbx_strand_id
1 'polypeptide(L)'
;MLGLVALGIYAPRALAVTEAWEVVGTAGFSPGTAWYPSFKLDSANTPYVGFADGANSSKATVMKLDGSTWGAVGNAGFSAGAAYYTSLAMDSNNTPYLAFSDGGK
;
A
#
# COMPACT_ATOMS: atom_id res chain seq x y z
N MET A 1 60.14 12.72 -8.26
CA MET A 1 59.37 11.69 -7.54
C MET A 1 58.39 12.43 -6.63
N LEU A 2 57.09 12.36 -6.96
CA LEU A 2 55.84 12.67 -6.23
C LEU A 2 55.72 13.90 -5.30
N GLY A 3 54.61 14.63 -5.50
CA GLY A 3 54.04 15.56 -4.53
C GLY A 3 52.78 16.25 -5.04
N LEU A 4 51.72 15.49 -5.37
CA LEU A 4 50.38 16.03 -5.62
C LEU A 4 49.64 16.10 -4.27
N VAL A 5 49.12 17.27 -3.89
CA VAL A 5 48.00 17.35 -2.94
C VAL A 5 46.98 18.33 -3.53
N ALA A 6 45.89 17.78 -4.05
CA ALA A 6 44.75 18.52 -4.54
C ALA A 6 44.04 19.19 -3.35
N LEU A 7 43.82 20.50 -3.45
CA LEU A 7 42.96 21.25 -2.54
C LEU A 7 41.53 20.73 -2.68
N GLY A 8 41.00 20.20 -1.57
CA GLY A 8 39.69 19.59 -1.47
C GLY A 8 38.57 20.55 -1.88
N ILE A 9 37.85 20.12 -2.89
CA ILE A 9 36.57 20.64 -3.36
C ILE A 9 35.51 20.23 -2.33
N TYR A 10 34.78 21.19 -1.76
CA TYR A 10 33.42 20.94 -1.26
C TYR A 10 32.53 22.07 -1.76
N ALA A 11 32.04 21.91 -2.99
CA ALA A 11 30.81 22.55 -3.40
C ALA A 11 29.68 21.96 -2.54
N PRO A 12 28.73 22.76 -2.02
CA PRO A 12 27.56 22.19 -1.39
C PRO A 12 26.81 21.39 -2.45
N ARG A 13 26.81 20.06 -2.33
CA ARG A 13 25.91 19.22 -3.11
C ARG A 13 24.51 19.52 -2.59
N ALA A 14 23.85 20.51 -3.19
CA ALA A 14 22.40 20.62 -3.13
C ALA A 14 21.86 19.30 -3.69
N LEU A 15 21.47 18.39 -2.81
CA LEU A 15 20.73 17.20 -3.19
C LEU A 15 19.39 17.71 -3.73
N ALA A 16 19.28 17.85 -5.04
CA ALA A 16 17.98 17.88 -5.67
C ALA A 16 17.36 16.51 -5.40
N VAL A 17 16.53 16.42 -4.37
CA VAL A 17 15.56 15.33 -4.27
C VAL A 17 14.59 15.59 -5.41
N THR A 18 14.80 14.93 -6.54
CA THR A 18 13.79 14.83 -7.57
C THR A 18 12.74 13.89 -7.01
N GLU A 19 11.73 14.44 -6.33
CA GLU A 19 10.59 13.68 -5.78
C GLU A 19 9.75 13.13 -6.94
N ALA A 20 10.21 12.03 -7.52
CA ALA A 20 9.45 11.24 -8.45
C ALA A 20 8.60 10.23 -7.66
N TRP A 21 7.34 10.08 -8.07
CA TRP A 21 6.51 9.00 -7.56
C TRP A 21 7.15 7.66 -7.91
N GLU A 22 7.38 6.84 -6.89
CA GLU A 22 7.84 5.46 -7.06
C GLU A 22 6.71 4.47 -6.76
N VAL A 23 6.78 3.32 -7.43
CA VAL A 23 5.88 2.21 -7.14
C VAL A 23 6.36 1.55 -5.85
N VAL A 24 5.45 1.40 -4.90
CA VAL A 24 5.75 0.67 -3.66
C VAL A 24 5.46 -0.82 -3.86
N GLY A 25 6.52 -1.62 -3.82
CA GLY A 25 6.46 -3.06 -4.07
C GLY A 25 6.21 -3.41 -5.54
N THR A 26 5.59 -4.56 -5.77
CA THR A 26 5.22 -5.01 -7.11
C THR A 26 4.02 -4.22 -7.62
N ALA A 27 4.08 -3.70 -8.84
CA ALA A 27 2.99 -2.96 -9.46
C ALA A 27 1.72 -3.83 -9.56
N GLY A 28 0.57 -3.25 -9.21
CA GLY A 28 -0.70 -3.96 -9.15
C GLY A 28 -0.86 -4.74 -7.84
N PHE A 29 -1.47 -4.11 -6.83
CA PHE A 29 -1.73 -4.75 -5.54
C PHE A 29 -2.93 -5.72 -5.57
N SER A 30 -3.73 -5.72 -6.64
CA SER A 30 -4.88 -6.59 -6.84
C SER A 30 -4.82 -7.28 -8.21
N PRO A 31 -5.26 -8.56 -8.33
CA PRO A 31 -5.32 -9.26 -9.61
C PRO A 31 -6.36 -8.70 -10.60
N GLY A 32 -7.36 -7.96 -10.10
CA GLY A 32 -8.41 -7.32 -10.89
C GLY A 32 -8.66 -5.88 -10.47
N THR A 33 -9.72 -5.28 -11.01
CA THR A 33 -10.13 -3.90 -10.66
C THR A 33 -10.40 -3.77 -9.17
N ALA A 34 -9.81 -2.77 -8.54
CA ALA A 34 -10.09 -2.41 -7.15
C ALA A 34 -10.99 -1.17 -7.10
N TRP A 35 -12.25 -1.33 -6.68
CA TRP A 35 -13.15 -0.19 -6.47
C TRP A 35 -13.16 0.27 -5.01
N TYR A 36 -13.43 1.55 -4.82
CA TYR A 36 -13.53 2.20 -3.50
C TYR A 36 -12.35 1.88 -2.57
N PRO A 37 -11.09 2.01 -3.02
CA PRO A 37 -9.96 1.68 -2.18
C PRO A 37 -9.88 2.62 -0.97
N SER A 38 -9.58 2.05 0.19
CA SER A 38 -9.25 2.76 1.42
C SER A 38 -7.91 2.27 1.96
N PHE A 39 -7.12 3.17 2.55
CA PHE A 39 -5.72 2.93 2.88
C PHE A 39 -5.42 3.21 4.35
N LYS A 40 -4.61 2.35 4.97
CA LYS A 40 -3.98 2.62 6.26
C LYS A 40 -2.57 2.07 6.37
N LEU A 41 -1.75 2.76 7.15
CA LEU A 41 -0.47 2.27 7.63
C LEU A 41 -0.66 1.65 9.02
N ASP A 42 0.03 0.56 9.28
CA ASP A 42 0.21 0.05 10.65
C ASP A 42 1.30 0.84 11.40
N SER A 43 1.53 0.51 12.67
CA SER A 43 2.53 1.18 13.51
C SER A 43 3.98 1.03 13.01
N ALA A 44 4.26 0.08 12.11
CA ALA A 44 5.55 -0.12 11.46
C ALA A 44 5.62 0.53 10.08
N ASN A 45 4.66 1.39 9.73
CA ASN A 45 4.48 2.00 8.41
C ASN A 45 4.25 0.98 7.29
N THR A 46 3.70 -0.19 7.61
CA THR A 46 3.33 -1.16 6.57
C THR A 46 2.00 -0.77 5.93
N PRO A 47 1.94 -0.64 4.60
CA PRO A 47 0.70 -0.37 3.85
C PRO A 47 -0.34 -1.48 3.89
N TYR A 48 -1.60 -1.09 4.08
CA TYR A 48 -2.79 -1.92 3.90
C TYR A 48 -3.82 -1.19 3.03
N VAL A 49 -4.46 -1.92 2.13
CA VAL A 49 -5.51 -1.40 1.25
C VAL A 49 -6.74 -2.31 1.32
N GLY A 50 -7.87 -1.75 1.73
CA GLY A 50 -9.18 -2.40 1.65
C GLY A 50 -9.94 -1.93 0.42
N PHE A 51 -10.62 -2.83 -0.29
CA PHE A 51 -11.30 -2.49 -1.55
C PHE A 51 -12.38 -3.51 -1.91
N ALA A 52 -13.23 -3.14 -2.87
CA ALA A 52 -14.13 -4.04 -3.56
C ALA A 52 -13.39 -4.73 -4.71
N ASP A 53 -13.31 -6.05 -4.65
CA ASP A 53 -12.41 -6.85 -5.47
C ASP A 53 -13.13 -7.39 -6.71
N GLY A 54 -12.83 -6.81 -7.87
CA GLY A 54 -13.40 -7.23 -9.14
C GLY A 54 -13.00 -8.62 -9.59
N ALA A 55 -11.88 -9.17 -9.10
CA ALA A 55 -11.53 -10.56 -9.34
C ALA A 55 -12.38 -11.52 -8.48
N ASN A 56 -13.02 -11.01 -7.43
CA ASN A 56 -13.81 -11.77 -6.46
C ASN A 56 -15.27 -11.26 -6.36
N SER A 57 -15.91 -11.01 -7.51
CA SER A 57 -17.32 -10.58 -7.59
C SER A 57 -17.65 -9.29 -6.82
N SER A 58 -16.71 -8.33 -6.80
CA SER A 58 -16.81 -7.07 -6.04
C SER A 58 -16.90 -7.23 -4.52
N LYS A 59 -16.54 -8.40 -3.99
CA LYS A 59 -16.51 -8.64 -2.54
C LYS A 59 -15.32 -7.95 -1.89
N ALA A 60 -15.39 -7.75 -0.57
CA ALA A 60 -14.34 -7.10 0.18
C ALA A 60 -13.04 -7.93 0.19
N THR A 61 -11.91 -7.28 -0.09
CA THR A 61 -10.56 -7.81 0.10
C THR A 61 -9.72 -6.76 0.82
N VAL A 62 -8.81 -7.21 1.70
CA VAL A 62 -7.74 -6.38 2.27
C VAL A 62 -6.40 -6.95 1.83
N MET A 63 -5.53 -6.12 1.28
CA MET A 63 -4.16 -6.46 0.91
C MET A 63 -3.17 -5.70 1.80
N LYS A 64 -2.07 -6.33 2.15
CA LYS A 64 -0.94 -5.78 2.90
C LYS A 64 0.33 -5.89 2.06
N LEU A 65 1.21 -4.90 2.15
CA LEU A 65 2.56 -5.02 1.61
C LEU A 65 3.44 -5.85 2.55
N ASP A 66 4.03 -6.93 2.05
CA ASP A 66 5.00 -7.75 2.76
C ASP A 66 6.32 -7.76 1.96
N GLY A 67 7.31 -7.02 2.47
CA GLY A 67 8.53 -6.70 1.72
C GLY A 67 8.22 -5.94 0.43
N SER A 68 8.35 -6.61 -0.71
CA SER A 68 8.08 -6.03 -2.04
C SER A 68 6.84 -6.61 -2.74
N THR A 69 6.05 -7.44 -2.05
CA THR A 69 4.87 -8.09 -2.63
C THR A 69 3.61 -7.74 -1.86
N TRP A 70 2.46 -7.80 -2.53
CA TRP A 70 1.17 -7.58 -1.90
C TRP A 70 0.52 -8.93 -1.60
N GLY A 71 0.10 -9.14 -0.36
CA GLY A 71 -0.55 -10.36 0.11
C GLY A 71 -1.91 -10.07 0.76
N ALA A 72 -2.86 -10.99 0.60
CA ALA A 72 -4.18 -10.85 1.23
C ALA A 72 -4.07 -10.99 2.75
N VAL A 73 -4.77 -10.13 3.48
CA VAL A 73 -4.97 -10.27 4.92
C VAL A 73 -6.20 -11.15 5.13
N GLY A 74 -5.95 -12.43 5.41
CA GLY A 74 -7.01 -13.45 5.45
C GLY A 74 -7.47 -13.83 4.04
N ASN A 75 -8.78 -14.10 3.89
CA ASN A 75 -9.34 -14.56 2.62
C ASN A 75 -9.68 -13.35 1.71
N ALA A 76 -9.29 -13.41 0.44
CA ALA A 76 -9.81 -12.48 -0.57
C ALA A 76 -11.32 -12.71 -0.79
N GLY A 77 -12.06 -11.63 -1.03
CA GLY A 77 -13.50 -11.68 -1.24
C GLY A 77 -14.28 -12.20 -0.03
N PHE A 78 -13.91 -11.80 1.19
CA PHE A 78 -14.44 -12.36 2.44
C PHE A 78 -15.89 -11.96 2.75
N SER A 79 -16.40 -10.88 2.14
CA SER A 79 -17.80 -10.46 2.37
C SER A 79 -18.81 -11.40 1.69
N ALA A 80 -20.02 -11.48 2.24
CA ALA A 80 -21.08 -12.29 1.67
C ALA A 80 -21.52 -11.77 0.28
N GLY A 81 -21.71 -10.45 0.17
CA GLY A 81 -22.07 -9.74 -1.06
C GLY A 81 -21.01 -8.72 -1.49
N ALA A 82 -21.34 -7.92 -2.50
CA ALA A 82 -20.48 -6.83 -2.97
C ALA A 82 -20.24 -5.80 -1.86
N ALA A 83 -19.03 -5.27 -1.80
CA ALA A 83 -18.64 -4.25 -0.83
C ALA A 83 -18.52 -2.89 -1.50
N TYR A 84 -19.27 -1.89 -1.06
CA TYR A 84 -19.20 -0.53 -1.60
C TYR A 84 -18.66 0.44 -0.55
N TYR A 85 -18.02 1.52 -1.02
CA TYR A 85 -17.56 2.64 -0.18
C TYR A 85 -16.73 2.18 1.03
N THR A 86 -15.64 1.46 0.79
CA THR A 86 -14.87 0.86 1.89
C THR A 86 -14.18 1.90 2.77
N SER A 87 -14.03 1.59 4.06
CA SER A 87 -13.29 2.38 5.04
C SER A 87 -12.46 1.47 5.93
N LEU A 88 -11.14 1.52 5.76
CA LEU A 88 -10.17 0.75 6.52
C LEU A 88 -9.69 1.52 7.75
N ALA A 89 -9.77 0.88 8.91
CA ALA A 89 -9.20 1.35 10.18
C ALA A 89 -8.33 0.25 10.80
N MET A 90 -7.51 0.62 11.78
CA MET A 90 -6.74 -0.32 12.58
C MET A 90 -6.87 0.00 14.06
N ASP A 91 -6.82 -1.03 14.91
CA ASP A 91 -6.68 -0.84 16.35
C ASP A 91 -5.21 -0.68 16.78
N SER A 92 -4.99 -0.51 18.09
CA SER A 92 -3.64 -0.34 18.67
C SER A 92 -2.74 -1.57 18.52
N ASN A 93 -3.30 -2.73 18.18
CA ASN A 93 -2.57 -3.98 17.95
C ASN A 93 -2.32 -4.22 16.44
N ASN A 94 -2.55 -3.21 15.60
CA ASN A 94 -2.47 -3.29 14.14
C ASN A 94 -3.46 -4.30 13.51
N THR A 95 -4.58 -4.60 14.18
CA THR A 95 -5.64 -5.43 13.58
C THR A 95 -6.46 -4.56 12.63
N PRO A 96 -6.57 -4.90 11.34
CA PRO A 96 -7.37 -4.14 10.38
C PRO A 96 -8.86 -4.46 10.49
N TYR A 97 -9.69 -3.42 10.41
CA TYR A 97 -11.15 -3.48 10.35
C TYR A 97 -11.61 -2.77 9.09
N LEU A 98 -12.40 -3.44 8.26
CA LEU A 98 -12.96 -2.87 7.03
C LEU A 98 -14.47 -2.70 7.16
N ALA A 99 -14.94 -1.45 7.17
CA ALA A 99 -16.35 -1.13 7.03
C ALA A 99 -16.70 -0.93 5.55
N PHE A 100 -17.91 -1.32 5.15
CA PHE A 100 -18.43 -1.15 3.78
C PHE A 100 -19.96 -1.19 3.77
N SER A 101 -20.56 -0.64 2.73
CA SER A 101 -21.98 -0.85 2.43
C SER A 101 -22.17 -2.19 1.72
N ASP A 102 -23.04 -3.05 2.26
CA ASP A 102 -23.33 -4.36 1.70
C ASP A 102 -24.29 -4.24 0.51
N GLY A 103 -23.87 -4.68 -0.67
CA GLY A 103 -24.69 -4.70 -1.88
C GLY A 103 -25.69 -5.85 -1.94
N GLY A 104 -25.59 -6.84 -1.05
CA GLY A 104 -26.47 -7.99 -0.99
C GLY A 104 -27.73 -7.78 -0.13
N LYS A 105 -27.94 -6.59 0.45
CA LYS A 105 -29.06 -6.25 1.32
C LYS A 105 -29.59 -4.85 1.06
#